data_AF-A0A6H5FYX5-F1
#
_entry.id   AF-A0A6H5FYX5-F1
#
_cell.length_a   1.000
_cell.length_b   1.000
_cell.length_c   1.000
_cell.angle_alpha   90.00
_cell.angle_beta   90.00
_cell.angle_gamma   90.00
#
_symmetry.space_group_name_H-M   'P 1'
#
loop_
_entity.id
_entity.type
_entity.pdbx_description
1 polymer ?
#
loop_
_entity_poly.entity_id
_entity_poly.type
_entity_poly.pdbx_seq_one_letter_code
_entity_poly.pdbx_strand_id
1 'polypeptide(L)'
;MSGKESESLESLLERGLQDLELDEAKRIIYGRSWTKIKHSCDVDKIAADLSIDVQGYTVGARIEQTRSPRIVRIGAIQNAIVLKTTDGVDDQRNALHDRVGKIIKAAADLGLALKHNMVIVSPILERDDVTGTIWNTAVIIDNHGAVLGKHRKNHIPRVGDFNESTYYYEGNTGHPVFQMTQRLPLYANKLKEASQLNYKPQRIGRNQTNDRETTDE
;
A
#
# COMPACT_ATOMS: atom_id res chain seq x y z
N MET A 1 -28.38 0.88 19.61
CA MET A 1 -27.41 0.78 20.74
C MET A 1 -26.16 1.52 20.31
N SER A 2 -25.44 2.20 21.22
CA SER A 2 -24.11 2.69 20.86
C SER A 2 -23.17 1.49 20.80
N GLY A 3 -22.71 1.12 19.61
CA GLY A 3 -21.66 0.12 19.49
C GLY A 3 -20.37 0.70 20.08
N LYS A 4 -19.73 -0.04 20.99
CA LYS A 4 -18.29 0.16 21.20
C LYS A 4 -17.61 0.00 19.84
N GLU A 5 -16.59 0.80 19.57
CA GLU A 5 -15.68 0.55 18.45
C GLU A 5 -15.19 -0.90 18.56
N SER A 6 -15.33 -1.67 17.48
CA SER A 6 -15.04 -3.09 17.49
C SER A 6 -13.53 -3.30 17.64
N GLU A 7 -13.13 -3.95 18.73
CA GLU A 7 -11.77 -4.48 18.90
C GLU A 7 -11.40 -5.31 17.66
N SER A 8 -10.18 -5.15 17.15
CA SER A 8 -9.77 -5.87 15.94
C SER A 8 -9.73 -7.38 16.18
N LEU A 9 -9.91 -8.17 15.11
CA LEU A 9 -9.84 -9.64 15.21
C LEU A 9 -8.49 -10.08 15.81
N GLU A 10 -7.41 -9.38 15.44
CA GLU A 10 -6.08 -9.57 15.95
C GLU A 10 -6.03 -9.33 17.47
N SER A 11 -6.62 -8.24 17.98
CA SER A 11 -6.69 -7.96 19.43
C SER A 11 -7.58 -8.95 20.19
N LEU A 12 -8.66 -9.45 19.57
CA LEU A 12 -9.52 -10.48 20.15
C LEU A 12 -8.77 -11.82 20.28
N LEU A 13 -8.02 -12.22 19.25
CA LEU A 13 -7.19 -13.41 19.26
C LEU A 13 -6.03 -13.29 20.26
N GLU A 14 -5.32 -12.16 20.29
CA GLU A 14 -4.18 -11.92 21.18
C GLU A 14 -4.56 -11.79 22.66
N ARG A 15 -5.84 -11.52 22.97
CA ARG A 15 -6.40 -11.60 24.33
C ARG A 15 -6.95 -12.99 24.68
N GLY A 16 -7.46 -13.72 23.68
CA GLY A 16 -8.20 -14.97 23.86
C GLY A 16 -7.36 -16.25 23.77
N LEU A 17 -6.20 -16.22 23.10
CA LEU A 17 -5.32 -17.36 22.84
C LEU A 17 -3.89 -17.04 23.24
N GLN A 18 -3.10 -18.07 23.55
CA GLN A 18 -1.69 -17.94 23.93
C GLN A 18 -0.79 -18.85 23.09
N ASP A 19 0.48 -18.46 22.98
CA ASP A 19 1.58 -19.21 22.36
C ASP A 19 1.19 -19.98 21.07
N LEU A 20 1.22 -21.32 21.13
CA LEU A 20 1.01 -22.20 19.99
C LEU A 20 -0.40 -22.10 19.40
N GLU A 21 -1.43 -21.86 20.22
CA GLU A 21 -2.81 -21.74 19.76
C GLU A 21 -3.04 -20.44 19.01
N LEU A 22 -2.40 -19.35 19.46
CA LEU A 22 -2.44 -18.04 18.81
C LEU A 22 -1.73 -18.08 17.46
N ASP A 23 -0.56 -18.71 17.38
CA ASP A 23 0.18 -18.87 16.12
C ASP A 23 -0.54 -19.82 15.15
N GLU A 24 -1.16 -20.92 15.63
CA GLU A 24 -1.93 -21.84 14.79
C GLU A 24 -3.23 -21.18 14.27
N ALA A 25 -3.96 -20.44 15.11
CA ALA A 25 -5.11 -19.66 14.67
C ALA A 25 -4.72 -18.61 13.61
N LYS A 26 -3.62 -17.90 13.82
CA LYS A 26 -3.07 -16.96 12.83
C LYS A 26 -2.62 -17.67 11.54
N ARG A 27 -2.04 -18.88 11.63
CA ARG A 27 -1.67 -19.69 10.47
C ARG A 27 -2.89 -20.16 9.67
N ILE A 28 -3.99 -20.54 10.34
CA ILE A 28 -5.22 -20.98 9.69
C ILE A 28 -5.93 -19.80 9.02
N ILE A 29 -6.07 -18.66 9.70
CA ILE A 29 -6.83 -17.50 9.21
C ILE A 29 -6.06 -16.72 8.14
N TYR A 30 -4.78 -16.43 8.35
CA TYR A 30 -3.97 -15.57 7.46
C TYR A 30 -2.97 -16.36 6.58
N GLY A 31 -2.95 -17.69 6.68
CA GLY A 31 -2.06 -18.59 5.93
C GLY A 31 -0.59 -18.60 6.38
N ARG A 32 -0.10 -17.50 6.98
CA ARG A 32 1.26 -17.36 7.53
C ARG A 32 1.33 -16.22 8.55
N SER A 33 2.28 -16.33 9.48
CA SER A 33 2.67 -15.20 10.34
C SER A 33 3.46 -14.15 9.53
N TRP A 34 3.40 -12.90 9.98
CA TRP A 34 3.96 -11.74 9.29
C TRP A 34 4.83 -10.91 10.23
N THR A 35 6.07 -10.61 9.85
CA THR A 35 6.94 -9.75 10.66
C THR A 35 6.40 -8.33 10.67
N LYS A 36 5.98 -7.86 11.85
CA LYS A 36 5.54 -6.48 12.08
C LYS A 36 6.72 -5.53 11.96
N ILE A 37 6.55 -4.45 11.19
CA ILE A 37 7.53 -3.38 11.05
C ILE A 37 7.51 -2.54 12.33
N LYS A 38 8.68 -2.28 12.92
CA LYS A 38 8.80 -1.30 14.00
C LYS A 38 8.91 0.10 13.41
N HIS A 39 8.14 1.04 13.93
CA HIS A 39 8.09 2.44 13.52
C HIS A 39 8.95 3.31 14.46
N SER A 40 9.19 4.57 14.09
CA SER A 40 9.88 5.54 14.94
C SER A 40 8.88 6.28 15.84
N CYS A 41 9.32 6.72 17.02
CA CYS A 41 8.45 7.40 18.00
C CYS A 41 7.84 8.72 17.50
N ASP A 42 8.36 9.32 16.43
CA ASP A 42 7.74 10.47 15.77
C ASP A 42 6.48 10.08 14.98
N VAL A 43 6.42 8.85 14.47
CA VAL A 43 5.22 8.31 13.81
C VAL A 43 4.13 8.04 14.85
N ASP A 44 4.49 7.50 16.02
CA ASP A 44 3.55 7.25 17.11
C ASP A 44 2.91 8.56 17.62
N LYS A 45 3.67 9.67 17.64
CA LYS A 45 3.15 11.03 17.91
C LYS A 45 2.15 11.45 16.84
N ILE A 46 2.51 11.36 15.56
CA ILE A 46 1.62 11.76 14.45
C ILE A 46 0.36 10.87 14.41
N ALA A 47 0.47 9.59 14.78
CA ALA A 47 -0.67 8.68 14.91
C ALA A 47 -1.64 9.13 16.01
N ALA A 48 -1.12 9.53 17.18
CA ALA A 48 -1.92 10.11 18.25
C ALA A 48 -2.53 11.47 17.88
N ASP A 49 -1.73 12.40 17.32
CA ASP A 49 -2.15 13.75 16.92
C ASP A 49 -3.27 13.75 15.86
N LEU A 50 -3.28 12.75 14.98
CA LEU A 50 -4.31 12.58 13.95
C LEU A 50 -5.45 11.66 14.39
N SER A 51 -5.33 10.97 15.53
CA SER A 51 -6.18 9.86 15.97
C SER A 51 -6.37 8.83 14.84
N ILE A 52 -5.30 8.10 14.54
CA ILE A 52 -5.25 7.00 13.56
C ILE A 52 -4.45 5.82 14.12
N ASP A 53 -4.76 4.60 13.67
CA ASP A 53 -3.88 3.45 13.85
C ASP A 53 -2.84 3.37 12.72
N VAL A 54 -1.66 2.85 13.02
CA VAL A 54 -0.53 2.73 12.09
C VAL A 54 0.10 1.35 12.23
N GLN A 55 -0.28 0.44 11.32
CA GLN A 55 0.28 -0.90 11.23
C GLN A 55 1.18 -1.05 10.00
N GLY A 56 2.22 -1.86 10.11
CA GLY A 56 3.11 -2.21 8.99
C GLY A 56 3.62 -3.64 9.11
N TYR A 57 3.71 -4.34 7.98
CA TYR A 57 4.11 -5.75 7.91
C TYR A 57 5.03 -5.98 6.70
N THR A 58 6.00 -6.89 6.81
CA THR A 58 6.88 -7.24 5.68
C THR A 58 6.43 -8.51 4.96
N VAL A 59 6.16 -8.41 3.64
CA VAL A 59 5.94 -9.57 2.77
C VAL A 59 7.29 -10.05 2.22
N GLY A 60 7.83 -11.11 2.80
CA GLY A 60 9.08 -11.73 2.34
C GLY A 60 8.91 -12.59 1.07
N ALA A 61 9.99 -12.68 0.30
CA ALA A 61 10.17 -13.62 -0.81
C ALA A 61 11.54 -14.31 -0.69
N ARG A 62 11.71 -15.49 -1.30
CA ARG A 62 13.03 -16.15 -1.35
C ARG A 62 13.99 -15.33 -2.22
N ILE A 63 15.28 -15.36 -1.89
CA ILE A 63 16.33 -14.73 -2.70
C ILE A 63 16.42 -15.50 -4.03
N GLU A 64 16.10 -14.84 -5.13
CA GLU A 64 16.34 -15.37 -6.48
C GLU A 64 17.84 -15.33 -6.79
N GLN A 65 18.32 -16.27 -7.62
CA GLN A 65 19.66 -16.18 -8.18
C GLN A 65 19.73 -14.98 -9.15
N THR A 66 19.09 -15.07 -10.32
CA THR A 66 19.31 -14.13 -11.44
C THR A 66 18.66 -12.74 -11.28
N ARG A 67 18.02 -12.41 -10.15
CA ARG A 67 17.30 -11.15 -9.94
C ARG A 67 17.54 -10.56 -8.56
N SER A 68 18.00 -9.30 -8.50
CA SER A 68 18.01 -8.54 -7.25
C SER A 68 16.58 -8.26 -6.76
N PRO A 69 16.30 -8.37 -5.44
CA PRO A 69 14.96 -8.19 -4.88
C PRO A 69 14.26 -6.89 -5.33
N ARG A 70 12.96 -6.98 -5.64
CA ARG A 70 12.11 -5.81 -5.90
C ARG A 70 11.34 -5.44 -4.63
N ILE A 71 12.05 -4.91 -3.64
CA ILE A 71 11.43 -4.36 -2.43
C ILE A 71 10.58 -3.15 -2.83
N VAL A 72 9.32 -3.14 -2.38
CA VAL A 72 8.38 -2.01 -2.49
C VAL A 72 7.70 -1.82 -1.13
N ARG A 73 7.31 -0.58 -0.82
CA ARG A 73 6.43 -0.25 0.30
C ARG A 73 5.10 0.21 -0.28
N ILE A 74 4.00 -0.20 0.32
CA ILE A 74 2.64 0.18 -0.07
C ILE A 74 1.96 0.72 1.19
N GLY A 75 1.44 1.94 1.12
CA GLY A 75 0.55 2.50 2.14
C GLY A 75 -0.89 2.33 1.68
N ALA A 76 -1.75 1.83 2.55
CA ALA A 76 -3.20 1.90 2.41
C ALA A 76 -3.73 2.91 3.44
N ILE A 77 -4.63 3.79 3.03
CA ILE A 77 -5.24 4.79 3.91
C ILE A 77 -6.74 4.49 3.99
N GLN A 78 -7.22 4.30 5.22
CA GLN A 78 -8.64 4.28 5.56
C GLN A 78 -8.92 5.49 6.45
N ASN A 79 -10.01 6.21 6.19
CA ASN A 79 -10.43 7.36 6.97
C ASN A 79 -11.95 7.51 6.96
N ALA A 80 -12.48 8.28 7.91
CA ALA A 80 -13.85 8.81 7.88
C ALA A 80 -13.91 10.19 7.22
N ILE A 81 -15.12 10.67 6.94
CA ILE A 81 -15.38 12.09 6.64
C ILE A 81 -15.03 12.97 7.86
N VAL A 82 -14.64 14.23 7.60
CA VAL A 82 -14.12 15.14 8.64
C VAL A 82 -15.15 16.16 9.13
N LEU A 83 -15.96 16.67 8.21
CA LEU A 83 -17.07 17.59 8.47
C LEU A 83 -18.41 16.86 8.28
N LYS A 84 -19.53 17.51 8.62
CA LYS A 84 -20.86 16.91 8.44
C LYS A 84 -21.21 16.91 6.96
N THR A 85 -22.01 15.94 6.54
CA THR A 85 -22.56 15.86 5.18
C THR A 85 -23.45 17.05 4.79
N THR A 86 -23.88 17.85 5.77
CA THR A 86 -24.66 19.10 5.61
C THR A 86 -23.80 20.34 5.32
N ASP A 87 -22.49 20.26 5.52
CA ASP A 87 -21.58 21.42 5.44
C ASP A 87 -21.17 21.67 3.98
N GLY A 88 -20.49 22.78 3.66
CA GLY A 88 -20.12 23.12 2.28
C GLY A 88 -19.31 22.01 1.59
N VAL A 89 -19.63 21.66 0.33
CA VAL A 89 -18.96 20.56 -0.38
C VAL A 89 -17.47 20.84 -0.57
N ASP A 90 -17.10 22.11 -0.84
CA ASP A 90 -15.70 22.55 -0.87
C ASP A 90 -15.03 22.38 0.50
N ASP A 91 -15.70 22.73 1.60
CA ASP A 91 -15.16 22.59 2.96
C ASP A 91 -14.99 21.11 3.34
N GLN A 92 -15.98 20.27 3.06
CA GLN A 92 -15.93 18.82 3.26
C GLN A 92 -14.74 18.20 2.50
N ARG A 93 -14.55 18.58 1.22
CA ARG A 93 -13.42 18.14 0.40
C ARG A 93 -12.09 18.65 0.96
N ASN A 94 -12.00 19.94 1.31
CA ASN A 94 -10.76 20.56 1.77
C ASN A 94 -10.32 19.94 3.12
N ALA A 95 -11.24 19.77 4.07
CA ALA A 95 -10.95 19.13 5.36
C ALA A 95 -10.53 17.65 5.19
N LEU A 96 -11.14 16.93 4.23
CA LEU A 96 -10.72 15.58 3.85
C LEU A 96 -9.30 15.57 3.24
N HIS A 97 -9.00 16.48 2.31
CA HIS A 97 -7.67 16.64 1.71
C HIS A 97 -6.61 16.97 2.76
N ASP A 98 -6.90 17.86 3.72
CA ASP A 98 -5.99 18.21 4.81
C ASP A 98 -5.71 17.04 5.75
N ARG A 99 -6.73 16.23 6.09
CA ARG A 99 -6.55 15.02 6.91
C ARG A 99 -5.73 13.98 6.15
N VAL A 100 -6.10 13.66 4.91
CA VAL A 100 -5.39 12.66 4.10
C VAL A 100 -3.97 13.11 3.76
N GLY A 101 -3.74 14.39 3.49
CA GLY A 101 -2.40 14.96 3.24
C GLY A 101 -1.46 14.80 4.45
N LYS A 102 -1.97 14.98 5.67
CA LYS A 102 -1.21 14.73 6.91
C LYS A 102 -0.89 13.24 7.09
N ILE A 103 -1.83 12.33 6.77
CA ILE A 103 -1.60 10.88 6.79
C ILE A 103 -0.58 10.45 5.72
N ILE A 104 -0.68 10.98 4.50
CA ILE A 104 0.30 10.73 3.43
C ILE A 104 1.68 11.19 3.87
N LYS A 105 1.80 12.37 4.49
CA LYS A 105 3.08 12.84 5.05
C LYS A 105 3.63 11.88 6.10
N ALA A 106 2.81 11.42 7.05
CA ALA A 106 3.21 10.44 8.06
C ALA A 106 3.71 9.12 7.43
N ALA A 107 2.98 8.61 6.43
CA ALA A 107 3.37 7.42 5.66
C ALA A 107 4.65 7.63 4.83
N ALA A 108 4.96 8.87 4.46
CA ALA A 108 6.15 9.25 3.72
C ALA A 108 7.38 9.45 4.65
N ASP A 109 7.17 9.95 5.86
CA ASP A 109 8.18 10.07 6.92
C ASP A 109 8.53 8.68 7.54
N LEU A 110 7.62 7.71 7.43
CA LEU A 110 7.75 6.27 7.78
C LEU A 110 8.83 5.48 6.98
N GLY A 111 9.81 6.15 6.36
CA GLY A 111 10.85 5.55 5.54
C GLY A 111 10.56 5.56 4.04
N LEU A 112 9.83 6.56 3.55
CA LEU A 112 9.48 6.79 2.15
C LEU A 112 9.88 8.23 1.73
N ALA A 113 11.06 8.67 2.16
CA ALA A 113 11.55 10.05 2.16
C ALA A 113 12.33 10.42 0.86
N LEU A 114 12.49 11.69 0.44
CA LEU A 114 12.58 12.93 1.23
C LEU A 114 11.82 14.20 0.76
N LYS A 115 11.29 14.50 -0.44
CA LYS A 115 11.51 14.06 -1.83
C LYS A 115 11.18 12.59 -2.11
N HIS A 116 9.90 12.27 -1.93
CA HIS A 116 9.42 10.97 -1.49
C HIS A 116 9.31 9.89 -2.58
N ASN A 117 9.30 10.28 -3.87
CA ASN A 117 9.32 9.35 -5.01
C ASN A 117 8.21 8.27 -4.96
N MET A 118 7.02 8.67 -4.50
CA MET A 118 5.84 7.81 -4.29
C MET A 118 4.81 7.97 -5.40
N VAL A 119 4.13 6.87 -5.75
CA VAL A 119 3.01 6.84 -6.70
C VAL A 119 1.70 6.87 -5.92
N ILE A 120 0.72 7.64 -6.39
CA ILE A 120 -0.58 7.81 -5.74
C ILE A 120 -1.69 7.21 -6.61
N VAL A 121 -2.60 6.47 -5.97
CA VAL A 121 -3.87 6.02 -6.54
C VAL A 121 -4.98 6.79 -5.84
N SER A 122 -5.78 7.55 -6.60
CA SER A 122 -6.81 8.44 -6.06
C SER A 122 -8.18 8.06 -6.63
N PRO A 123 -9.01 7.31 -5.86
CA PRO A 123 -10.42 7.07 -6.19
C PRO A 123 -11.24 8.37 -6.00
N ILE A 124 -11.91 8.81 -7.05
CA ILE A 124 -12.73 10.03 -7.08
C ILE A 124 -14.04 9.81 -7.85
N LEU A 125 -14.99 10.72 -7.64
CA LEU A 125 -16.11 10.90 -8.54
C LEU A 125 -15.67 11.80 -9.70
N GLU A 126 -15.46 11.21 -10.86
CA GLU A 126 -15.09 11.92 -12.08
C GLU A 126 -16.34 12.52 -12.74
N ARG A 127 -16.22 13.74 -13.28
CA ARG A 127 -17.08 14.22 -14.37
C ARG A 127 -16.26 14.18 -15.66
N ASP A 128 -16.84 13.63 -16.72
CA ASP A 128 -16.27 13.64 -18.06
C ASP A 128 -16.60 14.99 -18.73
N ASP A 129 -15.59 15.81 -19.01
CA ASP A 129 -15.80 17.16 -19.55
C ASP A 129 -16.38 17.19 -20.98
N VAL A 130 -16.31 16.07 -21.72
CA VAL A 130 -16.81 15.99 -23.10
C VAL A 130 -18.29 15.57 -23.12
N THR A 131 -18.68 14.62 -22.25
CA THR A 131 -20.06 14.08 -22.24
C THR A 131 -20.91 14.57 -21.07
N GLY A 132 -20.31 15.28 -20.11
CA GLY A 132 -20.93 15.65 -18.82
C GLY A 132 -21.17 14.46 -17.87
N THR A 133 -20.92 13.23 -18.32
CA THR A 133 -21.23 11.98 -17.62
C THR A 133 -20.40 11.83 -16.36
N ILE A 134 -21.00 11.31 -15.30
CA ILE A 134 -20.33 11.03 -14.03
C ILE A 134 -19.81 9.59 -14.02
N TRP A 135 -18.65 9.36 -13.43
CA TRP A 135 -17.99 8.06 -13.33
C TRP A 135 -17.35 7.85 -11.94
N ASN A 136 -17.29 6.61 -11.47
CA ASN A 136 -16.46 6.22 -10.33
C ASN A 136 -15.09 5.78 -10.84
N THR A 137 -14.03 6.52 -10.48
CA THR A 137 -12.76 6.51 -11.21
C THR A 137 -11.57 6.55 -10.28
N ALA A 138 -10.63 5.60 -10.43
CA ALA A 138 -9.30 5.66 -9.84
C ALA A 138 -8.33 6.36 -10.80
N VAL A 139 -7.82 7.52 -10.41
CA VAL A 139 -6.76 8.26 -11.12
C VAL A 139 -5.39 7.79 -10.60
N ILE A 140 -4.42 7.61 -11.52
CA ILE A 140 -3.07 7.16 -11.20
C ILE A 140 -2.09 8.31 -11.43
N ILE A 141 -1.38 8.71 -10.39
CA ILE A 141 -0.40 9.81 -10.40
C ILE A 141 0.98 9.24 -10.08
N ASP A 142 1.97 9.51 -10.91
CA ASP A 142 3.33 8.97 -10.74
C ASP A 142 4.17 9.69 -9.67
N ASN A 143 5.38 9.17 -9.48
CA ASN A 143 6.40 9.69 -8.57
C ASN A 143 7.01 11.04 -9.00
N HIS A 144 6.59 11.59 -10.14
CA HIS A 144 6.94 12.92 -10.63
C HIS A 144 5.75 13.90 -10.58
N GLY A 145 4.56 13.44 -10.19
CA GLY A 145 3.33 14.23 -10.14
C GLY A 145 2.50 14.24 -11.43
N ALA A 146 2.89 13.48 -12.45
CA ALA A 146 2.17 13.37 -13.71
C ALA A 146 1.06 12.30 -13.63
N VAL A 147 -0.09 12.56 -14.28
CA VAL A 147 -1.18 11.58 -14.38
C VAL A 147 -0.83 10.54 -15.43
N LEU A 148 -0.61 9.28 -15.01
CA LEU A 148 -0.38 8.14 -15.91
C LEU A 148 -1.64 7.67 -16.63
N GLY A 149 -2.81 8.00 -16.08
CA GLY A 149 -4.12 7.66 -16.62
C GLY A 149 -5.15 7.38 -15.53
N LYS A 150 -6.23 6.71 -15.91
CA LYS A 150 -7.39 6.46 -15.05
C LYS A 150 -8.04 5.10 -15.34
N HIS A 151 -8.73 4.54 -14.35
CA HIS A 151 -9.55 3.34 -14.46
C HIS A 151 -10.96 3.63 -13.90
N ARG A 152 -12.00 3.38 -14.69
CA ARG A 152 -13.42 3.53 -14.30
C ARG A 152 -13.95 2.19 -13.78
N LYS A 153 -14.77 2.21 -12.73
CA LYS A 153 -15.29 1.01 -12.04
C LYS A 153 -16.11 0.11 -12.98
N ASN A 154 -15.58 -1.04 -13.36
CA ASN A 154 -16.23 -1.93 -14.35
C ASN A 154 -17.55 -2.56 -13.87
N HIS A 155 -17.70 -2.82 -12.56
CA HIS A 155 -18.87 -3.49 -11.99
C HIS A 155 -19.57 -2.57 -11.00
N ILE A 156 -20.80 -2.15 -11.32
CA ILE A 156 -21.60 -1.23 -10.50
C ILE A 156 -22.65 -2.03 -9.72
N PRO A 157 -22.69 -1.96 -8.37
CA PRO A 157 -23.74 -2.59 -7.58
C PRO A 157 -25.10 -1.88 -7.79
N ARG A 158 -26.17 -2.65 -7.61
CA ARG A 158 -27.57 -2.22 -7.82
C ARG A 158 -28.49 -2.72 -6.69
N VAL A 159 -27.97 -2.81 -5.46
CA VAL A 159 -28.60 -3.55 -4.35
C VAL A 159 -28.46 -2.79 -3.03
N GLY A 160 -29.57 -2.65 -2.30
CA GLY A 160 -29.61 -2.00 -0.99
C GLY A 160 -29.33 -0.49 -1.08
N ASP A 161 -28.64 0.05 -0.08
CA ASP A 161 -28.29 1.47 -0.04
C ASP A 161 -27.26 1.88 -1.11
N PHE A 162 -26.54 0.91 -1.69
CA PHE A 162 -25.56 1.10 -2.77
C PHE A 162 -26.22 1.35 -4.14
N ASN A 163 -26.96 2.45 -4.23
CA ASN A 163 -27.64 2.93 -5.44
C ASN A 163 -26.65 3.60 -6.43
N GLU A 164 -25.47 3.01 -6.62
CA GLU A 164 -24.39 3.57 -7.44
C GLU A 164 -24.80 3.75 -8.91
N SER A 165 -25.60 2.82 -9.45
CA SER A 165 -26.11 2.86 -10.82
C SER A 165 -27.04 4.04 -11.14
N THR A 166 -27.49 4.79 -10.12
CA THR A 166 -28.23 6.04 -10.31
C THR A 166 -27.31 7.22 -10.65
N TYR A 167 -26.01 7.10 -10.36
CA TYR A 167 -25.03 8.18 -10.50
C TYR A 167 -24.00 7.96 -11.61
N TYR A 168 -23.66 6.70 -11.94
CA TYR A 168 -22.64 6.38 -12.94
C TYR A 168 -22.81 4.99 -13.57
N TYR A 169 -22.28 4.86 -14.79
CA TYR A 169 -22.35 3.65 -15.62
C TYR A 169 -21.16 2.70 -15.42
N GLU A 170 -21.29 1.47 -15.92
CA GLU A 170 -20.22 0.47 -16.00
C GLU A 170 -18.99 1.00 -16.77
N GLY A 171 -17.82 0.93 -16.14
CA GLY A 171 -16.58 1.56 -16.63
C GLY A 171 -16.11 1.10 -18.01
N ASN A 172 -15.94 2.05 -18.92
CA ASN A 172 -15.50 1.81 -20.30
C ASN A 172 -13.96 1.69 -20.48
N THR A 173 -13.18 1.57 -19.40
CA THR A 173 -11.71 1.53 -19.45
C THR A 173 -11.10 0.12 -19.58
N GLY A 174 -11.90 -0.94 -19.46
CA GLY A 174 -11.40 -2.32 -19.43
C GLY A 174 -10.53 -2.58 -18.20
N HIS A 175 -9.39 -3.25 -18.36
CA HIS A 175 -8.48 -3.65 -17.26
C HIS A 175 -7.06 -3.09 -17.48
N PRO A 176 -6.84 -1.77 -17.34
CA PRO A 176 -5.55 -1.15 -17.60
C PRO A 176 -4.50 -1.51 -16.53
N VAL A 177 -3.27 -1.81 -16.96
CA VAL A 177 -2.13 -2.08 -16.08
C VAL A 177 -1.10 -0.96 -16.23
N PHE A 178 -0.86 -0.20 -15.16
CA PHE A 178 -0.01 0.99 -15.19
C PHE A 178 1.44 0.64 -14.86
N GLN A 179 2.38 0.90 -15.78
CA GLN A 179 3.81 0.67 -15.55
C GLN A 179 4.44 1.83 -14.74
N MET A 180 4.12 1.87 -13.45
CA MET A 180 4.45 2.95 -12.51
C MET A 180 5.94 3.22 -12.26
N THR A 181 6.85 2.32 -12.65
CA THR A 181 8.31 2.52 -12.50
C THR A 181 9.09 1.84 -13.63
N GLN A 182 9.97 2.60 -14.29
CA GLN A 182 10.94 2.05 -15.24
C GLN A 182 12.27 1.75 -14.54
N ARG A 183 12.78 0.52 -14.68
CA ARG A 183 14.06 0.10 -14.10
C ARG A 183 15.30 0.62 -14.87
N LEU A 184 15.14 1.48 -15.87
CA LEU A 184 16.23 1.97 -16.74
C LEU A 184 17.45 2.52 -15.97
N PRO A 185 17.32 3.39 -14.94
CA PRO A 185 18.47 3.84 -14.14
C PRO A 185 19.15 2.69 -13.37
N LEU A 186 18.38 1.72 -12.88
CA LEU A 186 18.92 0.53 -12.19
C LEU A 186 19.63 -0.41 -13.17
N TYR A 187 19.12 -0.57 -14.39
CA TYR A 187 19.81 -1.34 -15.45
C TYR A 187 21.09 -0.63 -15.91
N ALA A 188 21.07 0.69 -16.09
CA ALA A 188 22.26 1.47 -16.42
C ALA A 188 23.33 1.39 -15.31
N ASN A 189 22.93 1.51 -14.04
CA ASN A 189 23.83 1.33 -12.90
C ASN A 189 24.38 -0.09 -12.82
N LYS A 190 23.57 -1.13 -13.06
CA LYS A 190 24.06 -2.52 -13.10
C LYS A 190 24.93 -2.83 -14.33
N LEU A 191 24.72 -2.17 -15.46
CA LEU A 191 25.61 -2.27 -16.62
C LEU A 191 26.98 -1.63 -16.31
N LYS A 192 26.97 -0.46 -15.65
CA LYS A 192 28.19 0.23 -15.18
C LYS A 192 28.92 -0.55 -14.08
N GLU A 193 28.19 -1.23 -13.20
CA GLU A 193 28.73 -2.17 -12.19
C GLU A 193 29.39 -3.38 -12.89
N ALA A 194 28.70 -3.99 -13.86
CA ALA A 194 29.19 -5.13 -14.63
C ALA A 194 30.38 -4.80 -15.54
N SER A 195 30.58 -3.52 -15.91
CA SER A 195 31.70 -3.07 -16.75
C SER A 195 32.97 -2.75 -15.96
N GLN A 196 33.02 -2.96 -14.64
CA GLN A 196 34.23 -2.73 -13.85
C GLN A 196 35.18 -3.94 -13.90
N LEU A 197 36.49 -3.69 -13.96
CA LEU A 197 37.54 -4.73 -13.98
C LEU A 197 37.53 -5.66 -12.76
N ASN A 198 36.95 -5.22 -11.63
CA ASN A 198 36.81 -6.00 -10.40
C ASN A 198 35.42 -6.65 -10.24
N TYR A 199 34.53 -6.55 -11.24
CA TYR A 199 33.20 -7.13 -11.17
C TYR A 199 33.26 -8.65 -11.07
N LYS A 200 32.67 -9.20 -10.00
CA LYS A 200 32.55 -10.64 -9.79
C LYS A 200 31.17 -11.09 -10.31
N PRO A 201 31.07 -11.71 -11.50
CA PRO A 201 29.79 -12.20 -12.00
C PRO A 201 29.22 -13.26 -11.04
N GLN A 202 27.91 -13.25 -10.88
CA GLN A 202 27.21 -14.15 -9.97
C GLN A 202 27.38 -15.60 -10.41
N ARG A 203 27.97 -16.43 -9.54
CA ARG A 203 28.15 -17.87 -9.80
C ARG A 203 26.82 -18.59 -9.55
N ILE A 204 26.23 -19.13 -10.62
CA ILE A 204 25.01 -19.95 -10.55
C ILE A 204 25.41 -21.37 -10.12
N GLY A 205 25.46 -21.60 -8.81
CA GLY A 205 25.62 -22.94 -8.22
C GLY A 205 24.30 -23.68 -8.11
N ARG A 206 24.34 -25.02 -8.19
CA ARG A 206 23.27 -25.88 -7.65
C ARG A 206 23.32 -25.76 -6.12
N ASN A 207 22.15 -25.75 -5.48
CA ASN A 207 21.87 -25.65 -4.04
C ASN A 207 23.08 -25.74 -3.10
N GLN A 208 23.37 -24.65 -2.36
CA GLN A 208 24.15 -24.75 -1.13
C GLN A 208 23.32 -25.46 -0.06
N THR A 209 23.61 -26.74 0.16
CA THR A 209 23.10 -27.52 1.30
C THR A 209 24.19 -27.64 2.36
N ASN A 210 23.92 -27.09 3.55
CA ASN A 210 24.57 -27.41 4.82
C ASN A 210 26.11 -27.38 4.88
N ASP A 211 26.70 -26.19 4.91
CA ASP A 211 28.00 -26.00 5.57
C ASP A 211 27.75 -25.76 7.08
N ARG A 212 27.62 -26.85 7.84
CA ARG A 212 27.86 -26.87 9.29
C ARG A 212 29.23 -27.51 9.52
N GLU A 213 30.30 -26.76 9.30
CA GLU A 213 31.62 -27.22 9.72
C GLU A 213 31.78 -27.06 11.23
N THR A 214 31.90 -28.20 11.89
CA THR A 214 32.36 -28.33 13.28
C THR A 214 33.86 -28.11 13.33
N THR A 215 34.34 -27.33 14.31
CA THR A 215 35.76 -27.27 14.68
C THR A 215 35.89 -27.53 16.18
N ASP A 216 35.98 -28.80 16.55
CA ASP A 216 36.55 -29.24 17.82
C ASP A 216 38.00 -29.70 17.53
N GLU A 217 38.99 -28.94 18.00
CA GLU A 217 40.35 -29.38 18.37
C GLU A 217 41.03 -28.29 19.24
#